data_AF-A0A1B6DSK1-F1
#
_entry.id   AF-A0A1B6DSK1-F1
#
_cell.length_a   1.000
_cell.length_b   1.000
_cell.length_c   1.000
_cell.angle_alpha   90.00
_cell.angle_beta   90.00
_cell.angle_gamma   90.00
#
_symmetry.space_group_name_H-M   'P 1'
#
loop_
_entity.id
_entity.type
_entity.pdbx_description
1 polymer ?
#
loop_
_entity_poly.entity_id
_entity_poly.type
_entity_poly.pdbx_seq_one_letter_code
_entity_poly.pdbx_strand_id
1 'polypeptide(L)'
;MASEFKDDWLRKSRLSIDQVGFKRYPQTDLKELRSVTQPRGKSFFFISAKYESLDYDVTEKQIYLEDEKTKPYSYFVKRDILRPLIFMGAGIIIACIGTFVHVAIQRIGEVKYSYLCDFIDDHHSTGAGNLTLTILMWYLGVIVLVMLSSSIVIFIAPYASGGGVAQTIAYLNGISVPNLLSIKGLFVKMFSTVLTCTSGLAGGKEGPMLHMGATVGSRFPDLFTKFKFCSIFKDFQNDHERRDLGAAGFAAGIACAFHAPVGGLLLALEEGVSYWNISLMWKIFLCSITSVFFITVLLSIIEGAPGHFNSPDLLTLGKIEDETTHYEYFEFIYFIIVGVIGGILGAILVFIHMYLTYFRKRFGISSII
;
A
#
# COMPACT_ATOMS: atom_id res chain seq x y z
N MET A 1 37.91 2.17 45.23
CA MET A 1 38.06 0.91 44.46
C MET A 1 37.54 0.99 43.02
N ALA A 2 36.24 1.20 42.75
CA ALA A 2 35.74 1.32 41.37
C ALA A 2 36.09 2.67 40.67
N SER A 3 36.21 3.75 41.45
CA SER A 3 36.66 5.06 40.96
C SER A 3 38.16 5.06 40.61
N GLU A 4 38.98 4.45 41.46
CA GLU A 4 40.44 4.38 41.25
C GLU A 4 40.82 3.53 40.03
N PHE A 5 40.04 2.49 39.71
CA PHE A 5 40.28 1.68 38.51
C PHE A 5 39.96 2.43 37.22
N LYS A 6 38.93 3.29 37.24
CA LYS A 6 38.57 4.17 36.12
C LYS A 6 39.65 5.22 35.87
N ASP A 7 40.20 5.78 36.94
CA ASP A 7 41.23 6.83 36.86
C ASP A 7 42.60 6.28 36.42
N ASP A 8 42.96 5.04 36.76
CA ASP A 8 44.19 4.40 36.28
C ASP A 8 44.10 3.99 34.79
N TRP A 9 42.91 3.56 34.35
CA TRP A 9 42.66 3.23 32.93
C TRP A 9 42.69 4.47 32.02
N LEU A 10 42.12 5.59 32.48
CA LEU A 10 42.17 6.88 31.76
C LEU A 10 43.60 7.45 31.69
N ARG A 11 44.43 7.21 32.71
CA ARG A 11 45.83 7.66 32.73
C ARG A 11 46.72 6.87 31.76
N LYS A 12 46.52 5.54 31.64
CA LYS A 12 47.28 4.66 30.74
C LYS A 12 46.94 4.83 29.26
N SER A 13 45.76 5.36 28.94
CA SER A 13 45.27 5.50 27.56
C SER A 13 45.66 6.82 26.86
N ARG A 14 46.34 7.77 27.54
CA ARG A 14 46.73 9.10 27.00
C ARG A 14 45.59 9.85 26.28
N LEU A 15 44.34 9.62 26.66
CA LEU A 15 43.19 10.35 26.11
C LEU A 15 42.79 11.42 27.12
N SER A 16 43.02 12.69 26.79
CA SER A 16 42.45 13.79 27.57
C SER A 16 40.94 13.84 27.31
N ILE A 17 40.15 14.14 28.34
CA ILE A 17 38.69 14.29 28.25
C ILE A 17 38.31 15.41 27.25
N ASP A 18 39.22 16.35 27.00
CA ASP A 18 39.07 17.40 26.00
C ASP A 18 39.29 16.94 24.54
N GLN A 19 39.82 15.73 24.32
CA GLN A 19 39.93 15.13 22.98
C GLN A 19 38.73 14.31 22.56
N VAL A 20 37.79 14.02 23.47
CA VAL A 20 36.44 13.54 23.11
C VAL A 20 35.57 14.75 22.82
N GLY A 21 36.05 15.62 21.94
CA GLY A 21 35.17 16.51 21.21
C GLY A 21 34.23 15.61 20.41
N PHE A 22 32.95 15.56 20.79
CA PHE A 22 31.91 15.38 19.79
C PHE A 22 32.24 16.39 18.71
N LYS A 23 32.80 15.93 17.59
CA LYS A 23 32.79 16.72 16.37
C LYS A 23 31.31 17.02 16.16
N ARG A 24 30.87 18.20 16.58
CA ARG A 24 29.75 18.87 15.93
C ARG A 24 30.15 18.78 14.47
N TYR A 25 29.44 17.95 13.71
CA TYR A 25 29.48 18.07 12.27
C TYR A 25 29.39 19.57 12.01
N PRO A 26 30.31 20.15 11.24
CA PRO A 26 30.10 21.51 10.77
C PRO A 26 28.66 21.54 10.26
N GLN A 27 27.90 22.59 10.57
CA GLN A 27 26.79 22.95 9.69
C GLN A 27 27.43 23.30 8.33
N THR A 28 27.91 22.28 7.62
CA THR A 28 28.16 22.35 6.18
C THR A 28 26.85 22.86 5.64
N ASP A 29 26.92 24.03 5.02
CA ASP A 29 25.78 24.69 4.41
C ASP A 29 24.95 23.62 3.69
N LEU A 30 23.66 23.52 4.02
CA LEU A 30 22.71 22.60 3.35
C LEU A 30 22.75 22.75 1.82
N LYS A 31 23.31 23.86 1.32
CA LYS A 31 23.60 24.14 -0.09
C LYS A 31 24.78 23.32 -0.65
N GLU A 32 25.84 23.06 0.12
CA GLU A 32 26.97 22.21 -0.29
C GLU A 32 26.58 20.72 -0.30
N LEU A 33 25.78 20.25 0.66
CA LEU A 33 25.22 18.89 0.60
C LEU A 33 24.29 18.71 -0.61
N ARG A 34 23.53 19.74 -0.98
CA ARG A 34 22.74 19.72 -2.23
C ARG A 34 23.61 19.66 -3.50
N SER A 35 24.81 20.25 -3.52
CA SER A 35 25.67 20.22 -4.71
C SER A 35 26.36 18.86 -4.90
N VAL A 36 26.58 18.09 -3.83
CA VAL A 36 27.08 16.70 -3.89
C VAL A 36 26.00 15.70 -4.37
N THR A 37 24.72 16.11 -4.38
CA THR A 37 23.58 15.23 -4.68
C THR A 37 23.08 15.26 -6.13
N GLN A 38 23.74 15.98 -7.04
CA GLN A 38 23.44 15.85 -8.47
C GLN A 38 24.07 14.57 -9.04
N PRO A 39 23.35 13.79 -9.86
CA PRO A 39 23.83 12.52 -10.35
C PRO A 39 25.10 12.71 -11.20
N ARG A 40 26.25 12.26 -10.70
CA ARG A 40 27.46 12.08 -11.51
C ARG A 40 27.28 10.83 -12.37
N GLY A 41 26.84 11.01 -13.61
CA GLY A 41 26.85 9.98 -14.64
C GLY A 41 25.83 8.84 -14.45
N LYS A 42 25.92 7.83 -15.32
CA LYS A 42 25.00 6.68 -15.54
C LYS A 42 24.84 5.71 -14.34
N SER A 43 25.13 6.14 -13.12
CA SER A 43 24.96 5.30 -11.92
C SER A 43 23.48 5.16 -11.57
N PHE A 44 23.00 3.93 -11.50
CA PHE A 44 21.65 3.60 -11.00
C PHE A 44 21.54 3.75 -9.47
N PHE A 45 22.68 3.68 -8.76
CA PHE A 45 22.75 3.79 -7.30
C PHE A 45 23.19 5.20 -6.91
N PHE A 46 22.24 6.14 -6.90
CA PHE A 46 22.45 7.46 -6.32
C PHE A 46 21.61 7.60 -5.05
N ILE A 47 22.24 8.05 -3.97
CA ILE A 47 21.53 8.34 -2.72
C ILE A 47 20.91 9.73 -2.88
N SER A 48 19.57 9.79 -2.88
CA SER A 48 18.85 11.05 -3.01
C SER A 48 18.69 11.71 -1.64
N ALA A 49 19.19 12.93 -1.47
CA ALA A 49 18.92 13.74 -0.28
C ALA A 49 17.50 14.35 -0.25
N LYS A 50 16.63 14.01 -1.22
CA LYS A 50 15.25 14.51 -1.30
C LYS A 50 14.32 13.83 -0.29
N TYR A 51 14.65 12.62 0.14
CA TYR A 51 13.79 11.80 1.01
C TYR A 51 14.37 11.77 2.43
N GLU A 52 13.50 12.02 3.40
CA GLU A 52 13.83 11.95 4.82
C GLU A 52 13.51 10.56 5.37
N SER A 53 14.11 10.20 6.51
CA SER A 53 13.76 8.98 7.22
C SER A 53 12.62 9.26 8.21
N LEU A 54 11.79 8.25 8.48
CA LEU A 54 10.78 8.29 9.54
C LEU A 54 11.43 7.92 10.88
N ASP A 55 11.13 8.72 11.91
CA ASP A 55 11.57 8.44 13.28
C ASP A 55 10.68 7.36 13.91
N TYR A 56 11.09 6.10 13.79
CA TYR A 56 10.36 4.98 14.36
C TYR A 56 10.74 4.65 15.79
N ASP A 57 12.00 4.87 16.13
CA ASP A 57 12.47 4.57 17.47
C ASP A 57 11.92 5.61 18.43
N VAL A 58 11.17 5.12 19.42
CA VAL A 58 10.66 5.97 20.49
C VAL A 58 11.87 6.56 21.21
N THR A 59 12.05 7.87 21.10
CA THR A 59 13.16 8.51 21.79
C THR A 59 12.81 8.62 23.27
N GLU A 60 13.49 7.83 24.10
CA GLU A 60 13.34 7.79 25.57
C GLU A 60 13.90 9.06 26.23
N LYS A 61 13.32 10.21 25.90
CA LYS A 61 13.65 11.49 26.54
C LYS A 61 13.02 11.54 27.93
N GLN A 62 13.59 12.36 28.80
CA GLN A 62 13.09 12.55 30.16
C GLN A 62 11.60 12.93 30.22
N ILE A 63 11.12 13.73 29.26
CA ILE A 63 9.69 14.09 29.12
C ILE A 63 8.82 12.85 28.89
N TYR A 64 9.26 11.91 28.05
CA TYR A 64 8.52 10.68 27.77
C TYR A 64 8.46 9.79 29.01
N LEU A 65 9.59 9.64 29.72
CA LEU A 65 9.66 8.88 30.96
C LEU A 65 8.80 9.49 32.08
N GLU A 66 8.73 10.81 32.18
CA GLU A 66 7.87 11.50 33.14
C GLU A 66 6.39 11.33 32.79
N ASP A 67 6.02 11.46 31.51
CA ASP A 67 4.66 11.20 31.05
C ASP A 67 4.23 9.76 31.36
N GLU A 68 5.09 8.78 31.08
CA GLU A 68 4.79 7.36 31.32
C GLU A 68 4.67 7.01 32.82
N LYS A 69 5.41 7.69 33.70
CA LYS A 69 5.27 7.55 35.16
C LYS A 69 3.97 8.13 35.70
N THR A 70 3.40 9.15 35.05
CA THR A 70 2.14 9.78 35.50
C THR A 70 0.90 8.99 35.11
N LYS A 71 1.02 8.04 34.16
CA LYS A 71 -0.12 7.28 33.63
C LYS A 71 -0.57 6.20 34.62
N PRO A 72 -1.85 6.17 35.05
CA PRO A 72 -2.36 5.14 35.96
C PRO A 72 -2.50 3.79 35.26
N TYR A 73 -2.52 2.68 36.02
CA TYR A 73 -2.73 1.33 35.47
C TYR A 73 -3.99 1.22 34.58
N SER A 74 -5.07 1.90 34.95
CA SER A 74 -6.32 1.95 34.17
C SER A 74 -6.13 2.54 32.76
N TYR A 75 -5.12 3.38 32.56
CA TYR A 75 -4.76 3.91 31.25
C TYR A 75 -4.20 2.81 30.33
N PHE A 76 -3.28 2.00 30.84
CA PHE A 76 -2.66 0.90 30.08
C PHE A 76 -3.69 -0.13 29.65
N VAL A 77 -4.59 -0.54 30.56
CA VAL A 77 -5.68 -1.47 30.23
C VAL A 77 -6.59 -0.90 29.14
N LYS A 78 -6.96 0.38 29.23
CA LYS A 78 -7.77 1.04 28.20
C LYS A 78 -7.04 1.10 26.86
N ARG A 79 -5.75 1.42 26.85
CA ARG A 79 -4.93 1.48 25.64
C ARG A 79 -4.84 0.10 24.97
N ASP A 80 -4.62 -0.95 25.75
CA ASP A 80 -4.46 -2.31 25.24
C ASP A 80 -5.76 -2.89 24.68
N ILE A 81 -6.93 -2.48 25.21
CA ILE A 81 -8.24 -2.84 24.64
C ILE A 81 -8.57 -1.97 23.42
N LEU A 82 -8.29 -0.67 23.49
CA LEU A 82 -8.62 0.27 22.42
C LEU A 82 -7.78 0.04 21.17
N ARG A 83 -6.52 -0.35 21.32
CA ARG A 83 -5.60 -0.52 20.19
C ARG A 83 -6.10 -1.59 19.19
N PRO A 84 -6.45 -2.83 19.56
CA PRO A 84 -7.09 -3.78 18.64
C PRO A 84 -8.39 -3.27 18.01
N LEU A 85 -9.23 -2.54 18.77
CA LEU A 85 -10.48 -1.99 18.26
C LEU A 85 -10.23 -0.93 17.17
N ILE A 86 -9.18 -0.11 17.30
CA ILE A 86 -8.76 0.84 16.27
C ILE A 86 -8.35 0.09 14.99
N PHE A 87 -7.61 -1.01 15.11
CA PHE A 87 -7.21 -1.83 13.96
C PHE A 87 -8.43 -2.45 13.27
N MET A 88 -9.37 -3.00 14.04
CA MET A 88 -10.63 -3.51 13.48
C MET A 88 -11.43 -2.40 12.79
N GLY A 89 -11.53 -1.21 13.40
CA GLY A 89 -12.22 -0.06 12.82
C GLY A 89 -11.61 0.39 11.50
N ALA A 90 -10.27 0.38 11.37
CA ALA A 90 -9.60 0.62 10.11
C ALA A 90 -9.97 -0.44 9.06
N GLY A 91 -10.00 -1.72 9.44
CA GLY A 91 -10.43 -2.83 8.57
C GLY A 91 -11.84 -2.65 7.99
N ILE A 92 -12.79 -2.15 8.79
CA ILE A 92 -14.16 -1.86 8.35
C ILE A 92 -14.15 -0.77 7.25
N ILE A 93 -13.43 0.33 7.47
CA ILE A 93 -13.37 1.42 6.47
C ILE A 93 -12.73 0.93 5.18
N ILE A 94 -11.67 0.10 5.27
CA ILE A 94 -11.02 -0.49 4.10
C ILE A 94 -11.98 -1.41 3.35
N ALA A 95 -12.80 -2.19 4.04
CA ALA A 95 -13.83 -3.02 3.41
C ALA A 95 -14.89 -2.18 2.68
N CYS A 96 -15.35 -1.08 3.28
CA CYS A 96 -16.30 -0.16 2.62
C CYS A 96 -15.70 0.44 1.34
N ILE A 97 -14.44 0.86 1.38
CA ILE A 97 -13.72 1.37 0.19
C ILE A 97 -13.56 0.29 -0.86
N GLY A 98 -13.15 -0.91 -0.46
CA GLY A 98 -12.98 -2.06 -1.36
C GLY A 98 -14.28 -2.44 -2.05
N THR A 99 -15.38 -2.49 -1.29
CA THR A 99 -16.73 -2.73 -1.81
C THR A 99 -17.13 -1.65 -2.80
N PHE A 100 -16.94 -0.37 -2.46
CA PHE A 100 -17.27 0.73 -3.37
C PHE A 100 -16.50 0.63 -4.69
N VAL A 101 -15.19 0.39 -4.64
CA VAL A 101 -14.36 0.25 -5.85
C VAL A 101 -14.81 -0.93 -6.69
N HIS A 102 -15.06 -2.09 -6.07
CA HIS A 102 -15.51 -3.28 -6.77
C HIS A 102 -16.86 -3.07 -7.45
N VAL A 103 -17.87 -2.61 -6.71
CA VAL A 103 -19.22 -2.37 -7.23
C VAL A 103 -19.21 -1.28 -8.30
N ALA A 104 -18.42 -0.22 -8.14
CA ALA A 104 -18.29 0.82 -9.15
C ALA A 104 -17.69 0.28 -10.46
N ILE A 105 -16.66 -0.58 -10.38
CA ILE A 105 -16.08 -1.23 -11.56
C ILE A 105 -17.11 -2.12 -12.25
N GLN A 106 -17.81 -2.96 -11.48
CA GLN A 106 -18.83 -3.87 -12.00
C GLN A 106 -19.98 -3.11 -12.67
N ARG A 107 -20.59 -2.14 -12.00
CA ARG A 107 -21.73 -1.38 -12.53
C ARG A 107 -21.38 -0.55 -13.76
N ILE A 108 -20.25 0.17 -13.74
CA ILE A 108 -19.84 0.96 -14.91
C ILE A 108 -19.42 0.01 -16.05
N GLY A 109 -18.81 -1.14 -15.73
CA GLY A 109 -18.47 -2.18 -16.69
C GLY A 109 -19.70 -2.77 -17.37
N GLU A 110 -20.70 -3.20 -16.60
CA GLU A 110 -22.00 -3.70 -17.08
C GLU A 110 -22.64 -2.71 -18.05
N VAL A 111 -22.74 -1.44 -17.66
CA VAL A 111 -23.31 -0.39 -18.52
C VAL A 111 -22.51 -0.24 -19.81
N LYS A 112 -21.18 -0.13 -19.73
CA LYS A 112 -20.31 0.05 -20.91
C LYS A 112 -20.43 -1.13 -21.88
N TYR A 113 -20.37 -2.36 -21.37
CA TYR A 113 -20.41 -3.56 -22.20
C TYR A 113 -21.82 -3.84 -22.72
N SER A 114 -22.88 -3.56 -21.97
CA SER A 114 -24.26 -3.65 -22.46
C SER A 114 -24.46 -2.74 -23.67
N TYR A 115 -24.11 -1.45 -23.55
CA TYR A 115 -24.21 -0.52 -24.68
C TYR A 115 -23.38 -0.95 -25.89
N LEU A 116 -22.21 -1.55 -25.67
CA LEU A 116 -21.37 -2.05 -26.75
C LEU A 116 -22.00 -3.27 -27.43
N CYS A 117 -22.56 -4.21 -26.67
CA CYS A 117 -23.25 -5.38 -27.21
C CYS A 117 -24.49 -4.97 -28.00
N ASP A 118 -25.35 -4.10 -27.44
CA ASP A 118 -26.54 -3.61 -28.14
C ASP A 118 -26.17 -2.92 -29.46
N PHE A 119 -25.10 -2.13 -29.45
CA PHE A 119 -24.59 -1.47 -30.66
C PHE A 119 -24.08 -2.47 -31.70
N ILE A 120 -23.41 -3.55 -31.27
CA ILE A 120 -22.93 -4.62 -32.15
C ILE A 120 -24.11 -5.36 -32.79
N ASP A 121 -25.10 -5.74 -31.98
CA ASP A 121 -26.23 -6.55 -32.43
C ASP A 121 -27.10 -5.79 -33.45
N ASP A 122 -27.34 -4.50 -33.24
CA ASP A 122 -28.07 -3.64 -34.17
C ASP A 122 -27.36 -3.50 -35.54
N HIS A 123 -26.04 -3.36 -35.54
CA HIS A 123 -25.26 -3.16 -36.77
C HIS A 123 -24.89 -4.47 -37.49
N HIS A 124 -24.88 -5.60 -36.78
CA HIS A 124 -24.65 -6.91 -37.38
C HIS A 124 -25.92 -7.48 -38.04
N SER A 125 -27.09 -7.24 -37.42
CA SER A 125 -28.39 -7.74 -37.92
C SER A 125 -28.88 -7.04 -39.19
N THR A 126 -28.44 -5.80 -39.46
CA THR A 126 -28.86 -5.00 -40.62
C THR A 126 -28.11 -5.31 -41.93
N GLY A 127 -27.20 -6.30 -41.95
CA GLY A 127 -26.54 -6.80 -43.17
C GLY A 127 -25.50 -5.86 -43.81
N ALA A 128 -25.40 -4.61 -43.33
CA ALA A 128 -24.32 -3.67 -43.62
C ALA A 128 -23.33 -3.63 -42.45
N GLY A 129 -22.68 -4.78 -42.19
CA GLY A 129 -21.73 -4.95 -41.08
C GLY A 129 -20.49 -4.09 -41.24
N ASN A 130 -20.60 -2.80 -40.91
CA ASN A 130 -19.47 -1.89 -40.84
C ASN A 130 -18.66 -2.18 -39.57
N LEU A 131 -17.87 -3.26 -39.62
CA LEU A 131 -16.92 -3.66 -38.57
C LEU A 131 -16.06 -2.47 -38.10
N THR A 132 -15.71 -1.58 -39.02
CA THR A 132 -14.96 -0.35 -38.74
C THR A 132 -15.67 0.56 -37.72
N LEU A 133 -16.99 0.71 -37.81
CA LEU A 133 -17.76 1.57 -36.91
C LEU A 133 -17.83 0.96 -35.50
N THR A 134 -18.03 -0.36 -35.41
CA THR A 134 -18.00 -1.10 -34.15
C THR A 134 -16.66 -0.98 -33.44
N ILE A 135 -15.57 -1.18 -34.18
CA ILE A 135 -14.20 -1.04 -33.66
C ILE A 135 -13.97 0.40 -33.20
N LEU A 136 -14.41 1.40 -33.96
CA LEU A 136 -14.28 2.81 -33.60
C LEU A 136 -15.01 3.13 -32.29
N MET A 137 -16.25 2.64 -32.12
CA MET A 137 -17.03 2.83 -30.88
C MET A 137 -16.34 2.20 -29.68
N TRP A 138 -15.81 0.98 -29.84
CA TRP A 138 -15.05 0.33 -28.78
C TRP A 138 -13.81 1.15 -28.39
N TYR A 139 -12.99 1.55 -29.36
CA TYR A 139 -11.82 2.40 -29.11
C TYR A 139 -12.17 3.73 -28.45
N LEU A 140 -13.24 4.39 -28.90
CA LEU A 140 -13.70 5.65 -28.33
C LEU A 140 -14.12 5.48 -26.87
N GLY A 141 -14.86 4.41 -26.54
CA GLY A 141 -15.21 4.06 -25.16
C GLY A 141 -14.00 3.85 -24.26
N VAL A 142 -12.95 3.20 -24.77
CA VAL A 142 -11.67 3.05 -24.04
C VAL A 142 -11.00 4.41 -23.86
N ILE A 143 -10.76 5.16 -24.94
CA ILE A 143 -10.00 6.42 -24.93
C ILE A 143 -10.63 7.44 -23.98
N VAL A 144 -11.96 7.60 -23.99
CA VAL A 144 -12.66 8.57 -23.14
C VAL A 144 -12.43 8.28 -21.66
N LEU A 145 -12.59 7.02 -21.23
CA LEU A 145 -12.37 6.63 -19.83
C LEU A 145 -10.92 6.78 -19.39
N VAL A 146 -9.98 6.46 -20.28
CA VAL A 146 -8.53 6.60 -20.02
C VAL A 146 -8.12 8.05 -19.91
N MET A 147 -8.60 8.90 -20.81
CA MET A 147 -8.34 10.34 -20.77
C MET A 147 -8.88 10.95 -19.49
N LEU A 148 -10.09 10.56 -19.05
CA LEU A 148 -10.67 11.02 -17.79
C LEU A 148 -9.84 10.56 -16.58
N SER A 149 -9.47 9.29 -16.53
CA SER A 149 -8.62 8.73 -15.46
C SER A 149 -7.26 9.45 -15.38
N SER A 150 -6.60 9.61 -16.52
CA SER A 150 -5.30 10.27 -16.61
C SER A 150 -5.37 11.75 -16.22
N SER A 151 -6.43 12.45 -16.64
CA SER A 151 -6.64 13.87 -16.30
C SER A 151 -6.80 14.07 -14.79
N ILE A 152 -7.58 13.22 -14.13
CA ILE A 152 -7.77 13.28 -12.67
C ILE A 152 -6.43 13.13 -11.94
N VAL A 153 -5.59 12.19 -12.36
CA VAL A 153 -4.28 11.97 -11.73
C VAL A 153 -3.32 13.14 -12.01
N ILE A 154 -3.22 13.59 -13.26
CA ILE A 154 -2.26 14.62 -13.67
C ILE A 154 -2.58 15.98 -13.04
N PHE A 155 -3.85 16.39 -13.04
CA PHE A 155 -4.23 17.73 -12.59
C PHE A 155 -4.45 17.84 -11.07
N ILE A 156 -4.87 16.76 -10.39
CA ILE A 156 -5.26 16.83 -8.97
C ILE A 156 -4.16 16.35 -8.03
N ALA A 157 -3.59 15.17 -8.29
CA ALA A 157 -2.61 14.53 -7.41
C ALA A 157 -1.63 13.65 -8.23
N PRO A 158 -0.59 14.25 -8.83
CA PRO A 158 0.36 13.51 -9.68
C PRO A 158 1.13 12.40 -8.94
N TYR A 159 1.33 12.58 -7.63
CA TYR A 159 1.96 11.59 -6.75
C TYR A 159 1.11 10.31 -6.57
N ALA A 160 -0.18 10.34 -6.93
CA ALA A 160 -1.06 9.17 -6.88
C ALA A 160 -0.95 8.28 -8.13
N SER A 161 -0.05 8.59 -9.06
CA SER A 161 0.16 7.81 -10.28
C SER A 161 0.66 6.37 -10.00
N GLY A 162 0.21 5.42 -10.81
CA GLY A 162 0.54 4.00 -10.70
C GLY A 162 -0.08 3.30 -9.48
N GLY A 163 0.33 2.06 -9.23
CA GLY A 163 -0.20 1.25 -8.12
C GLY A 163 0.10 1.85 -6.73
N GLY A 164 1.27 2.46 -6.55
CA GLY A 164 1.72 3.01 -5.26
C GLY A 164 2.23 1.96 -4.26
N VAL A 165 2.29 0.69 -4.66
CA VAL A 165 2.78 -0.42 -3.82
C VAL A 165 4.22 -0.19 -3.38
N ALA A 166 5.15 0.01 -4.32
CA ALA A 166 6.57 0.23 -4.01
C ALA A 166 6.81 1.46 -3.11
N GLN A 167 6.06 2.54 -3.31
CA GLN A 167 6.15 3.74 -2.47
C GLN A 167 5.62 3.47 -1.05
N THR A 168 4.57 2.67 -0.94
CA THR A 168 4.00 2.27 0.36
C THR A 168 4.95 1.36 1.10
N ILE A 169 5.56 0.40 0.42
CA ILE A 169 6.64 -0.45 0.96
C ILE A 169 7.81 0.42 1.44
N ALA A 170 8.24 1.41 0.64
CA ALA A 170 9.28 2.35 1.06
C ALA A 170 8.88 3.14 2.32
N TYR A 171 7.63 3.59 2.40
CA TYR A 171 7.09 4.27 3.59
C TYR A 171 7.05 3.38 4.82
N LEU A 172 6.67 2.10 4.68
CA LEU A 172 6.64 1.18 5.81
C LEU A 172 8.05 0.73 6.23
N ASN A 173 9.05 0.86 5.36
CA ASN A 173 10.46 0.57 5.63
C ASN A 173 11.28 1.76 6.15
N GLY A 174 10.70 2.94 6.34
CA GLY A 174 11.42 4.08 6.93
C GLY A 174 11.55 5.31 6.07
N ILE A 175 11.05 5.31 4.84
CA ILE A 175 11.27 6.43 3.93
C ILE A 175 10.05 7.36 3.96
N SER A 176 10.26 8.59 4.43
CA SER A 176 9.24 9.64 4.38
C SER A 176 9.03 10.12 2.95
N VAL A 177 7.97 9.62 2.30
CA VAL A 177 7.54 10.07 0.98
C VAL A 177 6.45 11.14 1.16
N PRO A 178 6.68 12.40 0.76
CA PRO A 178 5.73 13.47 1.00
C PRO A 178 4.42 13.23 0.25
N ASN A 179 3.30 13.49 0.92
CA ASN A 179 1.93 13.36 0.39
C ASN A 179 1.48 11.97 -0.06
N LEU A 180 2.31 10.93 0.11
CA LEU A 180 2.02 9.57 -0.33
C LEU A 180 0.69 9.06 0.21
N LEU A 181 0.52 9.08 1.54
CA LEU A 181 -0.67 8.57 2.22
C LEU A 181 -1.71 9.67 2.50
N SER A 182 -1.84 10.64 1.61
CA SER A 182 -2.79 11.74 1.78
C SER A 182 -4.23 11.32 1.46
N ILE A 183 -5.21 11.85 2.21
CA ILE A 183 -6.64 11.60 1.94
C ILE A 183 -7.05 12.11 0.55
N LYS A 184 -6.44 13.20 0.09
CA LYS A 184 -6.62 13.70 -1.28
C LYS A 184 -6.13 12.66 -2.31
N GLY A 185 -4.95 12.07 -2.09
CA GLY A 185 -4.43 10.98 -2.92
C GLY A 185 -5.31 9.73 -2.92
N LEU A 186 -5.90 9.39 -1.76
CA LEU A 186 -6.83 8.27 -1.62
C LEU A 186 -8.02 8.40 -2.57
N PHE A 187 -8.72 9.54 -2.56
CA PHE A 187 -9.88 9.76 -3.44
C PHE A 187 -9.48 9.77 -4.92
N VAL A 188 -8.39 10.46 -5.27
CA VAL A 188 -7.90 10.48 -6.66
C VAL A 188 -7.61 9.07 -7.15
N LYS A 189 -6.92 8.25 -6.34
CA LYS A 189 -6.58 6.88 -6.69
C LYS A 189 -7.78 5.96 -6.75
N MET A 190 -8.76 6.14 -5.86
CA MET A 190 -10.02 5.39 -5.89
C MET A 190 -10.75 5.58 -7.22
N PHE A 191 -11.02 6.84 -7.61
CA PHE A 191 -11.73 7.13 -8.85
C PHE A 191 -10.92 6.79 -10.10
N SER A 192 -9.60 7.06 -10.12
CA SER A 192 -8.77 6.72 -11.27
C SER A 192 -8.63 5.21 -11.46
N THR A 193 -8.60 4.42 -10.38
CA THR A 193 -8.57 2.95 -10.45
C THR A 193 -9.86 2.41 -11.05
N VAL A 194 -11.02 2.91 -10.59
CA VAL A 194 -12.33 2.53 -11.14
C VAL A 194 -12.38 2.81 -12.65
N LEU A 195 -12.03 4.02 -13.08
CA LEU A 195 -12.04 4.39 -14.50
C LEU A 195 -11.04 3.58 -15.34
N THR A 196 -9.86 3.30 -14.79
CA THR A 196 -8.82 2.52 -15.49
C THR A 196 -9.23 1.07 -15.67
N CYS A 197 -9.73 0.41 -14.62
CA CYS A 197 -10.20 -0.97 -14.72
C CYS A 197 -11.42 -1.07 -15.66
N THR A 198 -12.37 -0.14 -15.55
CA THR A 198 -13.54 -0.15 -16.44
C THR A 198 -13.20 0.18 -17.89
N SER A 199 -12.13 0.93 -18.15
CA SER A 199 -11.68 1.21 -19.53
C SER A 199 -11.21 -0.03 -20.28
N GLY A 200 -10.85 -1.12 -19.58
CA GLY A 200 -10.34 -2.35 -20.21
C GLY A 200 -8.83 -2.31 -20.49
N LEU A 201 -8.08 -1.39 -19.90
CA LEU A 201 -6.62 -1.50 -19.86
C LEU A 201 -6.20 -2.76 -19.10
N ALA A 202 -5.02 -3.27 -19.45
CA ALA A 202 -4.33 -4.35 -18.73
C ALA A 202 -3.81 -3.86 -17.36
N GLY A 203 -4.72 -3.45 -16.47
CA GLY A 203 -4.46 -2.97 -15.13
C GLY A 203 -5.50 -3.49 -14.14
N GLY A 204 -5.04 -3.93 -12.96
CA GLY A 204 -5.89 -4.44 -11.90
C GLY A 204 -6.14 -3.43 -10.78
N LYS A 205 -7.24 -3.63 -10.04
CA LYS A 205 -7.59 -2.86 -8.82
C LYS A 205 -6.76 -3.27 -7.59
N GLU A 206 -6.13 -4.44 -7.63
CA GLU A 206 -5.50 -5.04 -6.46
C GLU A 206 -4.31 -4.21 -5.97
N GLY A 207 -3.37 -3.86 -6.84
CA GLY A 207 -2.21 -3.01 -6.49
C GLY A 207 -2.61 -1.68 -5.83
N PRO A 208 -3.51 -0.88 -6.44
CA PRO A 208 -4.05 0.32 -5.81
C PRO A 208 -4.73 0.07 -4.45
N MET A 209 -5.40 -1.07 -4.25
CA MET A 209 -6.06 -1.42 -2.98
C MET A 209 -5.09 -1.47 -1.80
N LEU A 210 -3.87 -1.99 -2.02
CA LEU A 210 -2.80 -2.03 -1.01
C LEU A 210 -2.49 -0.63 -0.48
N HIS A 211 -2.31 0.30 -1.41
CA HIS A 211 -1.96 1.68 -1.10
C HIS A 211 -3.15 2.44 -0.47
N MET A 212 -4.37 2.21 -0.96
CA MET A 212 -5.58 2.78 -0.36
C MET A 212 -5.75 2.28 1.08
N GLY A 213 -5.53 0.98 1.32
CA GLY A 213 -5.54 0.37 2.64
C GLY A 213 -4.51 0.98 3.60
N ALA A 214 -3.25 1.10 3.16
CA ALA A 214 -2.19 1.75 3.96
C ALA A 214 -2.48 3.22 4.25
N THR A 215 -3.09 3.93 3.29
CA THR A 215 -3.51 5.33 3.47
C THR A 215 -4.60 5.44 4.52
N VAL A 216 -5.63 4.59 4.46
CA VAL A 216 -6.70 4.55 5.45
C VAL A 216 -6.13 4.20 6.83
N GLY A 217 -5.32 3.16 6.94
CA GLY A 217 -4.70 2.74 8.20
C GLY A 217 -3.87 3.86 8.83
N SER A 218 -2.92 4.43 8.10
CA SER A 218 -2.04 5.49 8.63
C SER A 218 -2.77 6.79 9.01
N ARG A 219 -3.93 7.08 8.39
CA ARG A 219 -4.75 8.27 8.67
C ARG A 219 -5.95 8.00 9.55
N PHE A 220 -6.19 6.74 9.93
CA PHE A 220 -7.29 6.37 10.80
C PHE A 220 -7.26 7.08 12.16
N PRO A 221 -6.10 7.24 12.84
CA PRO A 221 -6.02 8.00 14.09
C PRO A 221 -6.45 9.47 13.95
N ASP A 222 -6.28 10.05 12.75
CA ASP A 222 -6.58 11.46 12.51
C ASP A 222 -8.08 11.74 12.59
N LEU A 223 -8.93 10.74 12.32
CA LEU A 223 -10.39 10.84 12.42
C LEU A 223 -10.83 11.14 13.87
N PHE A 224 -10.07 10.64 14.85
CA PHE A 224 -10.36 10.82 16.28
C PHE A 224 -9.80 12.13 16.84
N THR A 225 -8.99 12.87 16.09
CA THR A 225 -8.41 14.16 16.52
C THR A 225 -9.47 15.20 16.90
N LYS A 226 -10.64 15.15 16.25
CA LYS A 226 -11.75 16.07 16.56
C LYS A 226 -12.43 15.78 17.90
N PHE A 227 -12.32 14.54 18.39
CA PHE A 227 -12.84 14.15 19.69
C PHE A 227 -11.85 14.49 20.81
N LYS A 228 -11.73 15.79 21.10
CA LYS A 228 -10.91 16.33 22.21
C LYS A 228 -11.23 15.72 23.59
N PHE A 229 -12.35 15.02 23.72
CA PHE A 229 -12.85 14.47 24.98
C PHE A 229 -12.09 13.21 25.46
N CYS A 230 -11.30 12.56 24.59
CA CYS A 230 -10.53 11.38 24.96
C CYS A 230 -9.04 11.58 24.68
N SER A 231 -8.28 11.98 25.71
CA SER A 231 -6.82 12.15 25.66
C SER A 231 -6.08 10.92 25.12
N ILE A 232 -6.69 9.73 25.24
CA ILE A 232 -6.10 8.46 24.83
C ILE A 232 -5.93 8.32 23.31
N PHE A 233 -6.77 9.00 22.50
CA PHE A 233 -6.64 8.96 21.04
C PHE A 233 -5.44 9.75 20.53
N LYS A 234 -4.91 10.68 21.34
CA LYS A 234 -3.75 11.49 20.99
C LYS A 234 -2.47 10.65 20.94
N ASP A 235 -2.36 9.63 21.79
CA ASP A 235 -1.20 8.71 21.82
C ASP A 235 -1.07 7.90 20.52
N PHE A 236 -2.17 7.69 19.78
CA PHE A 236 -2.17 6.96 18.50
C PHE A 236 -1.77 7.83 17.30
N GLN A 237 -1.47 9.12 17.49
CA GLN A 237 -1.06 10.04 16.42
C GLN A 237 0.45 10.06 16.17
N ASN A 238 1.20 9.24 16.90
CA ASN A 238 2.63 9.08 16.74
C ASN A 238 2.96 8.36 15.42
N ASP A 239 4.12 8.67 14.83
CA ASP A 239 4.55 8.07 13.57
C ASP A 239 4.73 6.55 13.66
N HIS A 240 5.14 6.05 14.84
CA HIS A 240 5.17 4.62 15.13
C HIS A 240 3.78 3.96 15.01
N GLU A 241 2.75 4.50 15.65
CA GLU A 241 1.38 3.95 15.57
C GLU A 241 0.77 4.11 14.17
N ARG A 242 1.07 5.23 13.48
CA ARG A 242 0.65 5.44 12.08
C ARG A 242 1.30 4.44 11.13
N ARG A 243 2.55 4.05 11.37
CA ARG A 243 3.22 2.98 10.62
C ARG A 243 2.56 1.63 10.89
N ASP A 244 2.36 1.27 12.15
CA ASP A 244 1.75 -0.01 12.54
C ASP A 244 0.34 -0.16 11.95
N LEU A 245 -0.48 0.90 12.02
CA LEU A 245 -1.80 0.94 11.39
C LEU A 245 -1.71 1.00 9.86
N GLY A 246 -0.70 1.67 9.30
CA GLY A 246 -0.41 1.66 7.87
C GLY A 246 -0.07 0.26 7.36
N ALA A 247 0.73 -0.51 8.09
CA ALA A 247 1.06 -1.90 7.79
C ALA A 247 -0.17 -2.81 7.91
N ALA A 248 -0.99 -2.60 8.95
CA ALA A 248 -2.27 -3.30 9.09
C ALA A 248 -3.24 -2.97 7.95
N GLY A 249 -3.28 -1.70 7.53
CA GLY A 249 -4.08 -1.25 6.40
C GLY A 249 -3.59 -1.79 5.06
N PHE A 250 -2.27 -1.87 4.87
CA PHE A 250 -1.65 -2.52 3.71
C PHE A 250 -2.05 -3.99 3.63
N ALA A 251 -1.90 -4.75 4.72
CA ALA A 251 -2.32 -6.14 4.82
C ALA A 251 -3.82 -6.31 4.55
N ALA A 252 -4.66 -5.48 5.18
CA ALA A 252 -6.11 -5.52 5.02
C ALA A 252 -6.54 -5.16 3.59
N GLY A 253 -5.85 -4.24 2.91
CA GLY A 253 -6.09 -3.93 1.50
C GLY A 253 -5.85 -5.13 0.58
N ILE A 254 -4.78 -5.90 0.82
CA ILE A 254 -4.48 -7.17 0.10
C ILE A 254 -5.54 -8.21 0.43
N ALA A 255 -5.85 -8.38 1.72
CA ALA A 255 -6.83 -9.34 2.17
C ALA A 255 -8.21 -9.06 1.55
N CYS A 256 -8.61 -7.79 1.48
CA CYS A 256 -9.82 -7.31 0.83
C CYS A 256 -9.80 -7.56 -0.69
N ALA A 257 -8.66 -7.39 -1.33
CA ALA A 257 -8.45 -7.65 -2.77
C ALA A 257 -8.59 -9.14 -3.15
N PHE A 258 -8.00 -10.04 -2.35
CA PHE A 258 -7.83 -11.46 -2.67
C PHE A 258 -8.64 -12.42 -1.78
N HIS A 259 -9.45 -11.92 -0.84
CA HIS A 259 -10.11 -12.72 0.21
C HIS A 259 -9.14 -13.60 1.03
N ALA A 260 -7.88 -13.20 1.16
CA ALA A 260 -6.82 -13.98 1.80
C ALA A 260 -6.23 -13.22 3.01
N PRO A 261 -6.83 -13.31 4.20
CA PRO A 261 -6.36 -12.55 5.38
C PRO A 261 -4.98 -12.98 5.86
N VAL A 262 -4.66 -14.28 5.76
CA VAL A 262 -3.32 -14.80 6.09
C VAL A 262 -2.29 -14.39 5.03
N GLY A 263 -2.66 -14.43 3.75
CA GLY A 263 -1.79 -13.98 2.65
C GLY A 263 -1.45 -12.49 2.76
N GLY A 264 -2.44 -11.65 3.09
CA GLY A 264 -2.23 -10.22 3.35
C GLY A 264 -1.31 -9.95 4.55
N LEU A 265 -1.47 -10.71 5.64
CA LEU A 265 -0.57 -10.64 6.79
C LEU A 265 0.87 -11.00 6.40
N LEU A 266 1.08 -12.13 5.72
CA LEU A 266 2.41 -12.59 5.33
C LEU A 266 3.09 -11.61 4.38
N LEU A 267 2.37 -11.09 3.38
CA LEU A 267 2.93 -10.12 2.44
C LEU A 267 3.28 -8.79 3.14
N ALA A 268 2.47 -8.34 4.11
CA ALA A 268 2.80 -7.17 4.90
C ALA A 268 4.05 -7.38 5.77
N LEU A 269 4.31 -8.61 6.22
CA LEU A 269 5.49 -8.95 7.00
C LEU A 269 6.74 -9.11 6.12
N GLU A 270 6.60 -9.70 4.94
CA GLU A 270 7.69 -9.88 3.98
C GLU A 270 8.19 -8.55 3.41
N GLU A 271 7.27 -7.68 3.00
CA GLU A 271 7.60 -6.45 2.28
C GLU A 271 7.49 -5.19 3.16
N GLY A 272 6.58 -5.18 4.12
CA GLY A 272 6.16 -3.96 4.82
C GLY A 272 6.84 -3.71 6.16
N VAL A 273 7.25 -4.74 6.91
CA VAL A 273 7.72 -4.55 8.29
C VAL A 273 9.12 -5.13 8.49
N SER A 274 10.13 -4.25 8.56
CA SER A 274 11.52 -4.66 8.79
C SER A 274 11.79 -5.20 10.21
N TYR A 275 10.89 -4.95 11.17
CA TYR A 275 11.00 -5.43 12.57
C TYR A 275 9.80 -6.28 12.98
N TRP A 276 10.07 -7.48 13.47
CA TRP A 276 9.03 -8.46 13.80
C TRP A 276 8.53 -8.30 15.24
N ASN A 277 7.23 -8.03 15.41
CA ASN A 277 6.56 -8.02 16.71
C ASN A 277 5.30 -8.90 16.69
N ILE A 278 5.29 -9.97 17.49
CA ILE A 278 4.17 -10.92 17.58
C ILE A 278 2.86 -10.23 17.98
N SER A 279 2.90 -9.25 18.89
CA SER A 279 1.72 -8.48 19.28
C SER A 279 1.14 -7.71 18.09
N LEU A 280 2.00 -7.11 17.27
CA LEU A 280 1.58 -6.38 16.07
C LEU A 280 0.94 -7.31 15.03
N MET A 281 1.51 -8.51 14.82
CA MET A 281 0.95 -9.48 13.88
C MET A 281 -0.50 -9.83 14.20
N TRP A 282 -0.82 -10.10 15.46
CA TRP A 282 -2.20 -10.39 15.87
C TRP A 282 -3.15 -9.25 15.54
N LYS A 283 -2.72 -8.00 15.71
CA LYS A 283 -3.51 -6.81 15.37
C LYS A 283 -3.66 -6.64 13.85
N ILE A 284 -2.61 -6.88 13.07
CA ILE A 284 -2.67 -6.88 11.58
C ILE A 284 -3.62 -7.97 11.09
N PHE A 285 -3.57 -9.17 11.69
CA PHE A 285 -4.43 -10.28 11.37
C PHE A 285 -5.90 -9.97 11.67
N LEU A 286 -6.19 -9.40 12.85
CA LEU A 286 -7.54 -8.95 13.21
C LEU A 286 -8.09 -7.88 12.26
N CYS A 287 -7.27 -6.90 11.89
CA CYS A 287 -7.63 -5.90 10.86
C CYS A 287 -7.99 -6.57 9.52
N SER A 288 -7.18 -7.54 9.09
CA SER A 288 -7.35 -8.24 7.81
C SER A 288 -8.60 -9.13 7.79
N ILE A 289 -8.84 -9.92 8.85
CA ILE A 289 -10.07 -10.72 8.99
C ILE A 289 -11.29 -9.80 9.01
N THR A 290 -11.23 -8.70 9.75
CA THR A 290 -12.35 -7.75 9.83
C THR A 290 -12.65 -7.18 8.45
N SER A 291 -11.61 -6.79 7.70
CA SER A 291 -11.79 -6.28 6.34
C SER A 291 -12.44 -7.31 5.41
N VAL A 292 -11.94 -8.55 5.42
CA VAL A 292 -12.50 -9.68 4.63
C VAL A 292 -13.94 -9.97 5.01
N PHE A 293 -14.25 -10.08 6.30
CA PHE A 293 -15.60 -10.34 6.77
C PHE A 293 -16.58 -9.25 6.30
N PHE A 294 -16.21 -7.97 6.46
CA PHE A 294 -17.08 -6.86 6.09
C PHE A 294 -17.25 -6.74 4.57
N ILE A 295 -16.22 -6.96 3.75
CA ILE A 295 -16.41 -6.94 2.29
C ILE A 295 -17.34 -8.07 1.84
N THR A 296 -17.19 -9.29 2.39
CA THR A 296 -18.08 -10.40 2.05
C THR A 296 -19.53 -10.12 2.47
N VAL A 297 -19.75 -9.56 3.66
CA VAL A 297 -21.09 -9.16 4.13
C VAL A 297 -21.69 -8.08 3.22
N LEU A 298 -20.92 -7.03 2.89
CA LEU A 298 -21.41 -5.92 2.09
C LEU A 298 -21.75 -6.36 0.65
N LEU A 299 -20.91 -7.20 0.04
CA LEU A 299 -21.18 -7.76 -1.29
C LEU A 299 -22.42 -8.65 -1.29
N SER A 300 -22.56 -9.56 -0.31
CA SER A 300 -23.73 -10.42 -0.15
C SER A 300 -25.05 -9.61 -0.05
N ILE A 301 -25.02 -8.45 0.62
CA ILE A 301 -26.18 -7.55 0.70
C ILE A 301 -26.48 -6.90 -0.66
N ILE A 302 -25.44 -6.44 -1.38
CA ILE A 302 -25.58 -5.74 -2.66
C ILE A 302 -26.05 -6.69 -3.78
N GLU A 303 -25.64 -7.95 -3.73
CA GLU A 303 -26.08 -9.01 -4.65
C GLU A 303 -27.52 -9.49 -4.38
N GLY A 304 -28.14 -9.05 -3.28
CA GLY A 304 -29.53 -9.40 -2.93
C GLY A 304 -29.71 -10.78 -2.28
N ALA A 305 -28.61 -11.44 -1.90
CA ALA A 305 -28.60 -12.73 -1.22
C ALA A 305 -27.97 -12.61 0.18
N PRO A 306 -28.60 -11.88 1.12
CA PRO A 306 -28.04 -11.64 2.45
C PRO A 306 -27.83 -12.96 3.21
N GLY A 307 -26.59 -13.21 3.63
CA GLY A 307 -26.20 -14.43 4.35
C GLY A 307 -25.54 -15.50 3.48
N HIS A 308 -25.47 -15.30 2.16
CA HIS A 308 -24.62 -16.08 1.27
C HIS A 308 -23.20 -15.50 1.22
N PHE A 309 -22.33 -16.01 2.09
CA PHE A 309 -20.92 -15.58 2.18
C PHE A 309 -20.00 -16.16 1.09
N ASN A 310 -20.58 -16.71 0.02
CA ASN A 310 -19.86 -17.35 -1.07
C ASN A 310 -20.19 -16.65 -2.39
N SER A 311 -19.88 -15.36 -2.47
CA SER A 311 -20.07 -14.59 -3.70
C SER A 311 -18.97 -14.94 -4.72
N PRO A 312 -19.34 -15.32 -5.95
CA PRO A 312 -18.40 -15.72 -7.00
C PRO A 312 -17.67 -14.54 -7.68
N ASP A 313 -18.06 -13.30 -7.41
CA ASP A 313 -17.70 -12.12 -8.23
C ASP A 313 -16.38 -11.41 -7.84
N LEU A 314 -15.76 -11.72 -6.70
CA LEU A 314 -14.36 -11.33 -6.46
C LEU A 314 -13.42 -12.41 -7.01
N LEU A 315 -12.09 -12.15 -7.07
CA LEU A 315 -11.04 -13.11 -7.46
C LEU A 315 -11.03 -14.35 -6.53
N THR A 316 -12.07 -15.15 -6.62
CA THR A 316 -12.21 -16.46 -6.02
C THR A 316 -11.76 -17.43 -7.10
N LEU A 317 -10.70 -18.18 -6.82
CA LEU A 317 -10.08 -19.09 -7.79
C LEU A 317 -10.96 -20.31 -8.12
N GLY A 318 -12.27 -20.21 -7.92
CA GLY A 318 -13.22 -21.32 -7.92
C GLY A 318 -13.03 -22.24 -6.72
N LYS A 319 -13.99 -23.15 -6.53
CA LYS A 319 -13.78 -24.34 -5.70
C LYS A 319 -13.09 -25.37 -6.58
N ILE A 320 -11.91 -25.81 -6.17
CA ILE A 320 -11.25 -26.93 -6.83
C ILE A 320 -11.87 -28.20 -6.22
N GLU A 321 -12.60 -28.97 -7.03
CA GLU A 321 -13.26 -30.20 -6.59
C GLU A 321 -12.24 -31.34 -6.46
N ASP A 322 -12.38 -32.14 -5.40
CA ASP A 322 -11.38 -33.13 -4.95
C ASP A 322 -10.99 -34.14 -6.06
N GLU A 323 -11.92 -34.50 -6.95
CA GLU A 323 -11.69 -35.51 -7.99
C GLU A 323 -10.65 -35.11 -9.05
N THR A 324 -10.33 -33.82 -9.17
CA THR A 324 -9.35 -33.31 -10.16
C THR A 324 -7.96 -33.00 -9.59
N THR A 325 -7.73 -33.28 -8.30
CA THR A 325 -6.57 -32.74 -7.55
C THR A 325 -5.57 -33.77 -7.01
N HIS A 326 -5.73 -35.04 -7.39
CA HIS A 326 -4.75 -36.06 -7.02
C HIS A 326 -3.50 -35.93 -7.89
N TYR A 327 -2.50 -35.20 -7.37
CA TYR A 327 -1.21 -35.06 -8.02
C TYR A 327 -0.31 -36.27 -7.75
N GLU A 328 0.31 -36.77 -8.82
CA GLU A 328 1.27 -37.86 -8.73
C GLU A 328 2.70 -37.33 -8.48
N TYR A 329 3.57 -38.14 -7.87
CA TYR A 329 4.93 -37.70 -7.52
C TYR A 329 5.76 -37.25 -8.73
N PHE A 330 5.50 -37.81 -9.92
CA PHE A 330 6.21 -37.40 -11.13
C PHE A 330 5.78 -36.00 -11.61
N GLU A 331 4.58 -35.52 -11.27
CA GLU A 331 4.06 -34.23 -11.73
C GLU A 331 4.80 -33.04 -11.09
N PHE A 332 5.44 -33.26 -9.94
CA PHE A 332 6.31 -32.27 -9.32
C PHE A 332 7.44 -31.80 -10.24
N ILE A 333 7.95 -32.66 -11.13
CA ILE A 333 8.97 -32.23 -12.09
C ILE A 333 8.40 -31.19 -13.08
N TYR A 334 7.14 -31.36 -13.49
CA TYR A 334 6.46 -30.40 -14.35
C TYR A 334 6.18 -29.09 -13.62
N PHE A 335 5.80 -29.13 -12.33
CA PHE A 335 5.64 -27.92 -11.53
C PHE A 335 6.94 -27.13 -11.37
N ILE A 336 8.08 -27.82 -11.19
CA ILE A 336 9.39 -27.18 -11.16
C ILE A 336 9.71 -26.51 -12.50
N ILE A 337 9.46 -27.21 -13.63
CA ILE A 337 9.69 -26.65 -14.98
C ILE A 337 8.82 -25.40 -15.20
N VAL A 338 7.54 -25.46 -14.84
CA VAL A 338 6.63 -24.30 -14.93
C VAL A 338 7.12 -23.16 -14.05
N GLY A 339 7.61 -23.44 -12.83
CA GLY A 339 8.21 -22.45 -11.95
C GLY A 339 9.45 -21.77 -12.54
N VAL A 340 10.34 -22.55 -13.17
CA VAL A 340 11.54 -22.02 -13.86
C VAL A 340 11.14 -21.13 -15.04
N ILE A 341 10.21 -21.58 -15.88
CA ILE A 341 9.72 -20.79 -17.02
C ILE A 341 9.06 -19.50 -16.53
N GLY A 342 8.21 -19.57 -15.50
CA GLY A 342 7.57 -18.42 -14.88
C GLY A 342 8.58 -17.42 -14.31
N GLY A 343 9.64 -17.90 -13.63
CA GLY A 343 10.72 -17.07 -13.13
C GLY A 343 11.50 -16.35 -14.23
N ILE A 344 11.83 -17.05 -15.33
CA ILE A 344 12.52 -16.46 -16.49
C ILE A 344 11.64 -15.41 -17.16
N LEU A 345 10.37 -15.71 -17.42
CA LEU A 345 9.43 -14.76 -18.01
C LEU A 345 9.21 -13.54 -17.12
N GLY A 346 9.13 -13.74 -15.80
CA GLY A 346 9.04 -12.66 -14.82
C GLY A 346 10.27 -11.75 -14.86
N ALA A 347 11.48 -12.32 -14.90
CA ALA A 347 12.72 -11.55 -15.02
C ALA A 347 12.78 -10.74 -16.32
N ILE A 348 12.37 -11.33 -17.44
CA ILE A 348 12.28 -10.64 -18.74
C ILE A 348 11.27 -9.48 -18.67
N LEU A 349 10.10 -9.71 -18.07
CA LEU A 349 9.08 -8.67 -17.90
C LEU A 349 9.60 -7.49 -17.06
N VAL A 350 10.29 -7.76 -15.95
CA VAL A 350 10.92 -6.73 -15.12
C VAL A 350 11.98 -5.96 -15.92
N PHE A 351 12.81 -6.65 -16.70
CA PHE A 351 13.83 -6.01 -17.53
C PHE A 351 13.21 -5.07 -18.59
N ILE A 352 12.18 -5.54 -19.31
CA ILE A 352 11.44 -4.74 -20.29
C ILE A 352 10.80 -3.53 -19.61
N HIS A 353 10.18 -3.71 -18.45
CA HIS A 353 9.53 -2.64 -17.70
C HIS A 353 10.53 -1.57 -17.23
N MET A 354 11.72 -1.99 -16.77
CA MET A 354 12.80 -1.07 -16.41
C MET A 354 13.29 -0.26 -17.61
N TYR A 355 13.50 -0.91 -18.77
CA TYR A 355 13.93 -0.22 -19.99
C TYR A 355 12.88 0.78 -20.48
N LEU A 356 11.60 0.40 -20.47
CA LEU A 356 10.50 1.28 -20.84
C LEU A 356 10.39 2.48 -19.89
N THR A 357 10.56 2.26 -18.59
CA THR A 357 10.55 3.33 -17.59
C THR A 357 11.73 4.29 -17.78
N TYR A 358 12.92 3.76 -18.07
CA TYR A 358 14.08 4.58 -18.39
C TYR A 358 13.85 5.43 -19.65
N PHE A 359 13.31 4.83 -20.71
CA PHE A 359 12.93 5.53 -21.93
C PHE A 359 11.94 6.66 -21.63
N ARG A 360 10.85 6.38 -20.90
CA ARG A 360 9.85 7.40 -20.53
C ARG A 360 10.43 8.55 -19.70
N LYS A 361 11.38 8.27 -18.79
CA LYS A 361 12.08 9.31 -18.01
C LYS A 361 12.99 10.15 -18.90
N ARG A 362 13.74 9.53 -19.81
CA ARG A 362 14.66 10.23 -20.72
C ARG A 362 13.96 11.19 -21.67
N PHE A 363 12.79 10.82 -22.18
CA PHE A 363 12.02 11.64 -23.11
C PHE A 363 11.00 12.57 -22.42
N GLY A 364 11.04 12.71 -21.09
CA GLY A 364 10.20 13.65 -20.34
C GLY A 364 8.72 13.28 -20.23
N ILE A 365 8.32 12.10 -20.73
CA ILE A 365 6.93 11.59 -20.69
C ILE A 365 6.49 11.30 -19.25
N SER A 366 7.45 11.09 -18.33
CA SER A 366 7.19 10.75 -16.93
C SER A 366 7.74 11.76 -15.92
N SER A 367 8.13 12.98 -16.33
CA SER A 367 8.71 14.02 -15.43
C SER A 367 7.73 14.60 -14.39
N ILE A 368 6.60 13.94 -14.16
CA ILE A 368 5.54 14.37 -13.23
C ILE A 368 5.75 13.80 -11.80
N ILE A 369 6.85 13.08 -11.54
CA ILE A 369 7.19 12.52 -10.20
C ILE A 369 8.63 12.84 -9.79
#